data_AF-A0A957QWC1-F1
#
_entry.id   AF-A0A957QWC1-F1
#
_cell.length_a   1.000
_cell.length_b   1.000
_cell.length_c   1.000
_cell.angle_alpha   90.00
_cell.angle_beta   90.00
_cell.angle_gamma   90.00
#
_symmetry.space_group_name_H-M   'P 1'
#
loop_
_entity.id
_entity.type
_entity.pdbx_description
1 polymer ?
#
loop_
_entity_poly.entity_id
_entity_poly.type
_entity_poly.pdbx_seq_one_letter_code
_entity_poly.pdbx_strand_id
1 'polypeptide(L)'
;VEKILQQILEQSASVEVGSWSHGYHQFNQLDQEFHETIIGAAGNPFLVTAYRSLNIHLELGRFYKVFRDMDQQQTCVEHNAIVQALRDRNPAAAAAAVEEHLHATEDRIFRLIDKYPESLTGYNGTKSGR
;
A
#
# COMPACT_ATOMS: atom_id res chain seq x y z
N VAL A 1 10.10 -6.82 -15.08
CA VAL A 1 9.12 -6.87 -13.98
C VAL A 1 9.80 -7.31 -12.69
N GLU A 2 10.27 -8.55 -12.56
CA GLU A 2 10.88 -9.05 -11.31
C GLU A 2 11.99 -8.16 -10.73
N LYS A 3 13.01 -7.80 -11.53
CA LYS A 3 14.11 -6.93 -11.08
C LYS A 3 13.61 -5.56 -10.60
N ILE A 4 12.58 -5.02 -11.24
CA ILE A 4 11.97 -3.73 -10.88
C ILE A 4 11.26 -3.87 -9.54
N LEU A 5 10.45 -4.92 -9.36
CA LEU A 5 9.77 -5.20 -8.09
C LEU A 5 10.77 -5.34 -6.95
N GLN A 6 11.87 -6.08 -7.15
CA GLN A 6 12.91 -6.23 -6.14
C GLN A 6 13.57 -4.89 -5.76
N GLN A 7 13.87 -4.04 -6.75
CA GLN A 7 14.43 -2.71 -6.50
C GLN A 7 13.48 -1.83 -5.71
N ILE A 8 12.17 -1.89 -6.02
CA ILE A 8 11.15 -1.16 -5.27
C ILE A 8 11.13 -1.64 -3.81
N LEU A 9 11.16 -2.96 -3.56
CA LEU A 9 11.15 -3.49 -2.19
C LEU A 9 12.39 -3.10 -1.37
N GLU A 10 13.57 -3.12 -1.99
CA GLU A 10 14.80 -2.68 -1.35
C GLU A 10 14.74 -1.20 -0.98
N GLN A 11 14.23 -0.36 -1.89
CA GLN A 11 14.02 1.05 -1.62
C GLN A 11 13.00 1.24 -0.50
N SER A 12 11.83 0.60 -0.58
CA SER A 12 10.76 0.68 0.42
C SER A 12 11.23 0.28 1.82
N ALA A 13 12.09 -0.74 1.94
CA ALA A 13 12.65 -1.18 3.21
C ALA A 13 13.67 -0.20 3.80
N SER A 14 14.32 0.63 2.97
CA SER A 14 15.31 1.63 3.41
C SER A 14 14.72 2.99 3.75
N VAL A 15 13.43 3.24 3.45
CA VAL A 15 12.77 4.51 3.75
C VAL A 15 12.57 4.67 5.25
N GLU A 16 13.01 5.80 5.81
CA GLU A 16 12.75 6.18 7.21
C GLU A 16 11.41 6.92 7.34
N VAL A 17 10.33 6.16 7.57
CA VAL A 17 8.97 6.74 7.71
C VAL A 17 8.83 7.66 8.93
N GLY A 18 9.75 7.59 9.91
CA GLY A 18 9.73 8.38 11.15
C GLY A 18 9.60 9.91 10.97
N SER A 19 9.89 10.46 9.78
CA SER A 19 9.64 11.86 9.46
C SER A 19 8.18 12.21 9.13
N TRP A 20 7.28 11.22 9.01
CA TRP A 20 5.82 11.23 8.70
C TRP A 20 5.35 12.03 7.48
N SER A 21 6.13 12.99 7.02
CA SER A 21 5.90 13.80 5.85
C SER A 21 6.74 13.20 4.72
N HIS A 22 8.06 13.42 4.73
CA HIS A 22 8.91 13.01 3.62
C HIS A 22 9.01 11.48 3.48
N GLY A 23 9.34 10.78 4.57
CA GLY A 23 9.50 9.32 4.55
C GLY A 23 8.20 8.59 4.22
N TYR A 24 7.09 8.99 4.83
CA TYR A 24 5.79 8.39 4.49
C TYR A 24 5.42 8.62 3.01
N HIS A 25 5.58 9.86 2.50
CA HIS A 25 5.28 10.16 1.10
C HIS A 25 6.13 9.30 0.15
N GLN A 26 7.42 9.16 0.43
CA GLN A 26 8.32 8.33 -0.36
C GLN A 26 7.91 6.86 -0.32
N PHE A 27 7.60 6.31 0.86
CA PHE A 27 7.14 4.94 0.99
C PHE A 27 5.83 4.70 0.22
N ASN A 28 4.85 5.59 0.35
CA ASN A 28 3.56 5.50 -0.34
C ASN A 28 3.69 5.59 -1.87
N GLN A 29 4.66 6.36 -2.38
CA GLN A 29 4.96 6.40 -3.81
C GLN A 29 5.55 5.07 -4.30
N LEU A 30 6.51 4.50 -3.56
CA LEU A 30 7.08 3.19 -3.89
C LEU A 30 6.03 2.08 -3.81
N ASP A 31 5.14 2.15 -2.82
CA ASP A 31 4.01 1.23 -2.67
C ASP A 31 3.06 1.31 -3.87
N GLN A 32 2.72 2.52 -4.33
CA GLN A 32 1.95 2.70 -5.56
C GLN A 32 2.66 2.12 -6.78
N GLU A 33 3.96 2.38 -6.94
CA GLU A 33 4.77 1.87 -8.06
C GLU A 33 4.84 0.33 -8.07
N PHE A 34 4.94 -0.29 -6.88
CA PHE A 34 4.93 -1.73 -6.71
C PHE A 34 3.64 -2.34 -7.30
N HIS A 35 2.50 -1.84 -6.86
CA HIS A 35 1.19 -2.31 -7.31
C HIS A 35 0.97 -2.07 -8.81
N GLU A 36 1.29 -0.88 -9.31
CA GLU A 36 1.16 -0.57 -10.74
C GLU A 36 2.06 -1.45 -11.61
N THR A 37 3.25 -1.82 -11.12
CA THR A 37 4.16 -2.73 -11.82
C THR A 37 3.59 -4.14 -11.94
N ILE A 38 2.97 -4.67 -10.88
CA ILE A 38 2.32 -5.99 -10.91
C ILE A 38 1.12 -5.97 -11.84
N ILE A 39 0.23 -4.98 -11.70
CA ILE A 39 -1.00 -4.90 -12.49
C ILE A 39 -0.67 -4.65 -13.97
N GLY A 40 0.32 -3.80 -14.26
CA GLY A 40 0.80 -3.55 -15.61
C GLY A 40 1.38 -4.79 -16.28
N ALA A 41 1.99 -5.70 -15.51
CA ALA A 41 2.53 -6.96 -16.03
C ALA A 41 1.45 -7.90 -16.57
N ALA A 42 0.18 -7.73 -16.20
CA ALA A 42 -0.94 -8.48 -16.77
C ALA A 42 -1.24 -8.13 -18.23
N GLY A 43 -0.64 -7.05 -18.77
CA GLY A 43 -0.81 -6.66 -20.18
C GLY A 43 -2.21 -6.17 -20.52
N ASN A 44 -3.02 -5.82 -19.52
CA ASN A 44 -4.38 -5.34 -19.69
C ASN A 44 -4.50 -3.86 -19.26
N PRO A 45 -4.55 -2.90 -20.22
CA PRO A 45 -4.66 -1.47 -19.92
C PRO A 45 -5.92 -1.10 -19.13
N PHE A 46 -7.00 -1.88 -19.24
CA PHE A 46 -8.21 -1.67 -18.46
C PHE A 46 -7.94 -1.87 -16.97
N LEU A 47 -7.19 -2.91 -16.58
CA LEU A 47 -6.86 -3.17 -15.17
C LEU A 47 -6.04 -2.03 -14.55
N VAL A 48 -5.05 -1.52 -15.30
CA VAL A 48 -4.24 -0.37 -14.85
C VAL A 48 -5.13 0.87 -14.64
N THR A 49 -6.07 1.11 -15.56
CA THR A 49 -6.99 2.25 -15.48
C THR A 49 -7.96 2.13 -14.31
N ALA A 50 -8.56 0.94 -14.13
CA ALA A 50 -9.46 0.63 -13.03
C ALA A 50 -8.74 0.74 -11.67
N TYR A 51 -7.50 0.26 -11.56
CA TYR A 51 -6.73 0.39 -10.35
C TYR A 51 -6.43 1.87 -9.99
N ARG A 52 -6.00 2.67 -10.97
CA ARG A 52 -5.71 4.10 -10.76
C ARG A 52 -6.95 4.90 -10.34
N SER A 53 -8.14 4.54 -10.84
CA SER A 53 -9.37 5.26 -10.47
C SER A 53 -9.81 5.04 -9.01
N LEU A 54 -9.31 4.01 -8.34
CA LEU A 54 -9.56 3.78 -6.91
C LEU A 54 -8.89 4.83 -6.02
N ASN A 55 -7.80 5.47 -6.49
CA ASN A 55 -7.01 6.42 -5.72
C ASN A 55 -6.59 5.89 -4.33
N ILE A 56 -6.38 4.56 -4.20
CA ILE A 56 -6.21 3.90 -2.90
C ILE A 56 -5.05 4.48 -2.08
N HIS A 57 -3.93 4.79 -2.72
CA HIS A 57 -2.74 5.37 -2.10
C HIS A 57 -2.96 6.80 -1.59
N LEU A 58 -3.88 7.55 -2.20
CA LEU A 58 -4.27 8.87 -1.72
C LEU A 58 -5.16 8.75 -0.48
N GLU A 59 -6.13 7.84 -0.50
CA GLU A 59 -7.06 7.64 0.61
C GLU A 59 -6.36 7.02 1.82
N LEU A 60 -5.52 6.00 1.63
CA LEU A 60 -4.66 5.46 2.69
C LEU A 60 -3.67 6.51 3.21
N GLY A 61 -3.12 7.36 2.32
CA GLY A 61 -2.32 8.52 2.67
C GLY A 61 -2.98 9.46 3.67
N ARG A 62 -4.25 9.80 3.42
CA ARG A 62 -5.04 10.63 4.34
C ARG A 62 -5.32 9.90 5.64
N PHE A 63 -5.68 8.62 5.57
CA PHE A 63 -5.97 7.79 6.74
C PHE A 63 -4.75 7.72 7.68
N TYR A 64 -3.61 7.22 7.20
CA TYR A 64 -2.42 7.07 8.03
C TYR A 64 -1.88 8.41 8.55
N LYS A 65 -2.10 9.51 7.83
CA LYS A 65 -1.79 10.85 8.33
C LYS A 65 -2.64 11.26 9.54
N VAL A 66 -3.92 10.90 9.57
CA VAL A 66 -4.82 11.17 10.71
C VAL A 66 -4.39 10.37 11.94
N PHE A 67 -4.09 9.09 11.75
CA PHE A 67 -3.74 8.18 12.85
C PHE A 67 -2.27 8.28 13.28
N ARG A 68 -1.38 8.83 12.43
CA ARG A 68 0.07 8.97 12.69
C ARG A 68 0.71 7.64 13.10
N ASP A 69 0.22 6.55 12.51
CA ASP A 69 0.60 5.18 12.84
C ASP A 69 0.46 4.30 11.58
N MET A 70 1.47 3.51 11.26
CA MET A 70 1.56 2.65 10.07
C MET A 70 2.63 1.58 10.31
N ASP A 71 2.35 0.36 9.86
CA ASP A 71 3.28 -0.76 9.95
C ASP A 71 3.99 -1.00 8.61
N GLN A 72 5.04 -0.21 8.36
CA GLN A 72 5.87 -0.32 7.16
C GLN A 72 6.54 -1.70 7.04
N GLN A 73 7.03 -2.24 8.16
CA GLN A 73 7.80 -3.48 8.17
C GLN A 73 6.92 -4.65 7.74
N GLN A 74 5.71 -4.71 8.27
CA GLN A 74 4.75 -5.75 7.91
C GLN A 74 4.35 -5.66 6.43
N THR A 75 4.07 -4.46 5.90
CA THR A 75 3.81 -4.28 4.47
C THR A 75 4.99 -4.77 3.60
N CYS A 76 6.24 -4.47 3.98
CA CYS A 76 7.41 -4.97 3.28
C CYS A 76 7.53 -6.51 3.30
N VAL A 77 7.17 -7.17 4.41
CA VAL A 77 7.14 -8.63 4.51
C VAL A 77 6.11 -9.23 3.56
N GLU A 78 4.90 -8.68 3.56
CA GLU A 78 3.80 -9.11 2.67
C GLU A 78 4.19 -8.95 1.19
N HIS A 79 4.76 -7.80 0.81
CA HIS A 79 5.21 -7.59 -0.56
C HIS A 79 6.33 -8.55 -0.99
N ASN A 80 7.25 -8.89 -0.07
CA ASN A 80 8.27 -9.90 -0.34
C ASN A 80 7.62 -11.25 -0.64
N ALA A 81 6.60 -11.67 0.14
CA ALA A 81 5.89 -12.92 -0.12
C ALA A 81 5.23 -12.94 -1.51
N ILE A 82 4.61 -11.83 -1.92
CA ILE A 82 4.04 -11.67 -3.27
C ILE A 82 5.12 -11.83 -4.34
N VAL A 83 6.26 -11.14 -4.21
CA VAL A 83 7.36 -11.21 -5.18
C VAL A 83 7.96 -12.61 -5.25
N GLN A 84 8.11 -13.32 -4.12
CA GLN A 84 8.60 -14.69 -4.13
C GLN A 84 7.63 -15.62 -4.87
N ALA A 85 6.33 -15.53 -4.62
CA ALA A 85 5.35 -16.35 -5.32
C ALA A 85 5.31 -16.07 -6.84
N LEU A 86 5.52 -14.81 -7.25
CA LEU A 86 5.68 -14.44 -8.65
C LEU A 86 6.96 -15.00 -9.27
N ARG A 87 8.09 -14.98 -8.54
CA ARG A 87 9.37 -15.58 -8.95
C ARG A 87 9.26 -17.07 -9.19
N ASP A 88 8.59 -17.76 -8.29
CA ASP A 88 8.35 -19.21 -8.37
C ASP A 88 7.37 -19.58 -9.48
N ARG A 89 6.81 -18.58 -10.19
CA ARG A 89 5.80 -18.73 -11.24
C ARG A 89 4.59 -19.53 -10.75
N ASN A 90 4.22 -19.35 -9.49
CA ASN A 90 3.11 -20.04 -8.86
C ASN A 90 1.90 -19.09 -8.74
N PRO A 91 0.97 -19.11 -9.71
CA PRO A 91 -0.15 -18.17 -9.73
C PRO A 91 -1.09 -18.35 -8.54
N ALA A 92 -1.26 -19.58 -8.03
CA ALA A 92 -2.09 -19.84 -6.86
C ALA A 92 -1.48 -19.24 -5.59
N ALA A 93 -0.16 -19.41 -5.39
CA ALA A 93 0.54 -18.79 -4.28
C ALA A 93 0.56 -17.26 -4.39
N ALA A 94 0.71 -16.71 -5.60
CA ALA A 94 0.68 -15.26 -5.79
C ALA A 94 -0.70 -14.67 -5.48
N ALA A 95 -1.78 -15.34 -5.90
CA ALA A 95 -3.14 -14.94 -5.57
C ALA A 95 -3.37 -14.98 -4.05
N ALA A 96 -2.97 -16.06 -3.38
CA ALA A 96 -3.10 -16.19 -1.92
C ALA A 96 -2.31 -15.11 -1.17
N ALA A 97 -1.07 -14.81 -1.60
CA ALA A 97 -0.25 -13.79 -0.97
C ALA A 97 -0.84 -12.37 -1.14
N VAL A 98 -1.45 -12.08 -2.30
CA VAL A 98 -2.17 -10.81 -2.51
C VAL A 98 -3.42 -10.74 -1.64
N GLU A 99 -4.20 -11.82 -1.55
CA GLU A 99 -5.38 -11.88 -0.69
C GLU A 99 -5.02 -11.66 0.79
N GLU A 100 -3.96 -12.30 1.27
CA GLU A 100 -3.44 -12.11 2.62
C GLU A 100 -3.00 -10.65 2.87
N HIS A 101 -2.31 -10.02 1.92
CA HIS A 101 -1.93 -8.61 1.99
C HIS A 101 -3.14 -7.67 2.10
N LEU A 102 -4.22 -7.95 1.36
CA LEU A 102 -5.45 -7.16 1.41
C LEU A 102 -6.15 -7.30 2.76
N HIS A 103 -6.32 -8.53 3.27
CA HIS A 103 -6.91 -8.76 4.60
C HIS A 103 -6.05 -8.16 5.71
N ALA A 104 -4.72 -8.29 5.64
CA ALA A 104 -3.82 -7.68 6.62
C ALA A 104 -3.91 -6.14 6.62
N THR A 105 -4.13 -5.54 5.45
CA THR A 105 -4.36 -4.10 5.32
C THR A 105 -5.70 -3.67 5.92
N GLU A 106 -6.77 -4.43 5.67
CA GLU A 106 -8.08 -4.23 6.30
C GLU A 106 -7.99 -4.32 7.83
N ASP A 107 -7.37 -5.38 8.36
CA ASP A 107 -7.15 -5.56 9.79
C ASP A 107 -6.35 -4.40 10.40
N ARG A 108 -5.31 -3.92 9.71
CA ARG A 108 -4.54 -2.75 10.16
C ARG A 108 -5.40 -1.49 10.25
N ILE A 109 -6.28 -1.26 9.28
CA ILE A 109 -7.21 -0.12 9.29
C ILE A 109 -8.18 -0.22 10.47
N PHE A 110 -8.83 -1.37 10.67
CA PHE A 110 -9.77 -1.54 11.78
C PHE A 110 -9.09 -1.41 13.13
N ARG A 111 -7.90 -1.99 13.30
CA ARG A 111 -7.11 -1.83 14.54
C ARG A 111 -6.79 -0.37 14.84
N LEU A 112 -6.50 0.45 13.83
CA LEU A 112 -6.21 1.88 14.03
C LEU A 112 -7.46 2.67 14.43
N ILE A 113 -8.62 2.33 13.84
CA ILE A 113 -9.91 2.89 14.23
C ILE A 113 -10.21 2.57 15.71
N ASP A 114 -10.05 1.31 16.10
CA ASP A 114 -10.32 0.86 17.47
C ASP A 114 -9.32 1.44 18.48
N LYS A 115 -8.05 1.58 18.08
CA LYS A 115 -6.98 2.12 18.92
C LYS A 115 -7.13 3.62 19.15
N TYR A 116 -7.68 4.36 18.19
CA TYR A 116 -7.80 5.82 18.25
C TYR A 116 -9.21 6.31 17.85
N PRO A 117 -10.25 5.98 18.64
CA PRO A 117 -11.65 6.30 18.29
C PRO A 117 -11.90 7.81 18.18
N GLU A 118 -11.21 8.61 18.99
CA GLU A 118 -11.31 10.08 19.00
C GLU A 118 -10.79 10.72 17.70
N SER A 119 -9.86 10.07 17.00
CA SER A 119 -9.27 10.58 15.75
C SER A 119 -10.28 10.68 14.61
N LEU A 120 -11.40 9.95 14.71
CA LEU A 120 -12.51 10.02 13.75
C LEU A 120 -13.42 11.24 13.97
N THR A 121 -13.46 11.80 15.19
CA THR A 121 -14.35 12.93 15.53
C THR A 121 -13.89 14.27 14.94
N GLY A 122 -12.63 14.36 14.53
CA GLY A 122 -12.03 15.54 13.89
C GLY A 122 -12.12 15.56 12.35
N TYR A 123 -12.57 14.47 11.71
CA TYR A 123 -12.77 14.41 10.25
C TYR A 123 -14.10 15.07 9.86
N ASN A 124 -14.20 16.39 10.06
CA ASN A 124 -15.16 17.17 9.31
C ASN A 124 -14.59 17.35 7.92
N GLY A 125 -15.05 16.53 6.96
CA GLY A 125 -14.78 16.72 5.53
C GLY A 125 -15.14 18.14 5.13
N THR A 126 -14.17 19.06 5.20
CA THR A 126 -14.33 20.40 4.70
C THR A 126 -14.42 20.25 3.19
N LYS A 127 -15.65 20.41 2.70
CA LYS A 127 -15.92 20.79 1.32
C LYS A 127 -15.08 22.03 1.03
N SER A 128 -13.90 21.85 0.44
CA SER A 128 -13.19 22.94 -0.21
C SER A 128 -13.89 23.22 -1.52
N GLY A 129 -14.89 24.09 -1.46
CA GLY A 129 -15.50 24.68 -2.63
C GLY A 129 -14.61 25.79 -3.19
N ARG A 130 -14.15 25.62 -4.43
CA ARG A 130 -14.31 26.51 -5.59
C ARG A 130 -13.35 26.11 -6.69
#